data_AF-A0A1R0WE26-F1
#
_entry.id   AF-A0A1R0WE26-F1
#
_cell.length_a   1.000
_cell.length_b   1.000
_cell.length_c   1.000
_cell.angle_alpha   90.00
_cell.angle_beta   90.00
_cell.angle_gamma   90.00
#
_symmetry.space_group_name_H-M   'P 1'
#
loop_
_entity.id
_entity.type
_entity.pdbx_description
1 polymer ?
#
loop_
_entity_poly.entity_id
_entity_poly.type
_entity_poly.pdbx_seq_one_letter_code
_entity_poly.pdbx_strand_id
1 'polypeptide(L)' 'MDAAEEFENHVYSHSVMGYVRQNLDLEANDDSKDMEIAQMSRNEVFDRVLEWNGFIGYGSTVRDWVEGVYGVKLSKIRM' A
#
# COMPACT_ATOMS: atom_id res chain seq x y z
N MET A 1 -17.67 11.43 20.10
CA MET A 1 -16.57 10.63 19.54
C MET A 1 -17.24 9.65 18.61
N ASP A 2 -17.32 10.04 17.34
CA ASP A 2 -18.01 9.27 16.31
C ASP A 2 -17.09 8.16 15.80
N ALA A 3 -17.64 7.11 15.20
CA ALA A 3 -16.86 6.01 14.61
C ALA A 3 -15.78 6.48 13.60
N ALA A 4 -15.92 7.71 13.10
CA ALA A 4 -14.95 8.40 12.24
C ALA A 4 -13.64 8.79 12.97
N GLU A 5 -13.65 8.93 14.30
CA GLU A 5 -12.49 9.29 15.12
C GLU A 5 -11.66 8.05 15.53
N GLU A 6 -12.17 6.83 15.35
CA GLU A 6 -11.45 5.58 15.68
C GLU A 6 -10.59 5.03 14.51
N PHE A 7 -10.76 5.55 13.28
CA PHE A 7 -9.95 5.18 12.10
C PHE A 7 -8.73 6.11 11.90
N GLU A 8 -8.33 6.79 12.98
CA GLU A 8 -7.22 7.72 13.04
C GLU A 8 -5.88 6.96 13.08
N ASN A 9 -5.47 6.43 11.94
CA ASN A 9 -4.07 6.28 11.53
C ASN A 9 -4.06 5.75 10.10
N HIS A 10 -3.85 6.66 9.13
CA HIS A 10 -3.54 6.30 7.76
C HIS A 10 -2.37 5.30 7.77
N VAL A 11 -2.65 4.02 7.50
CA VAL A 11 -1.67 2.92 7.58
C VAL A 11 -0.46 3.17 6.66
N TYR A 12 -0.67 3.96 5.60
CA TYR A 12 0.33 4.29 4.60
C TYR A 12 0.40 5.80 4.35
N SER A 13 1.53 6.27 3.82
CA SER A 13 1.71 7.68 3.44
C SER A 13 0.73 8.11 2.34
N HIS A 14 0.47 9.42 2.21
CA HIS A 14 -0.36 9.98 1.14
C HIS A 14 0.09 9.55 -0.26
N SER A 15 1.40 9.42 -0.50
CA SER A 15 1.93 8.94 -1.78
C SER A 15 1.53 7.50 -2.07
N VAL A 16 1.64 6.61 -1.08
CA VAL A 16 1.22 5.21 -1.23
C VAL A 16 -0.28 5.11 -1.47
N MET A 17 -1.09 5.79 -0.66
CA MET A 17 -2.54 5.82 -0.86
C MET A 17 -2.91 6.35 -2.24
N GLY A 18 -2.27 7.45 -2.68
CA GLY A 18 -2.47 8.02 -4.01
C GLY A 18 -2.22 7.03 -5.15
N TYR A 19 -1.10 6.29 -5.10
CA TYR A 19 -0.80 5.29 -6.12
C TYR A 19 -1.79 4.12 -6.12
N VAL A 20 -2.25 3.68 -4.96
CA VAL A 20 -3.23 2.60 -4.86
C VAL A 20 -4.59 3.03 -5.39
N ARG A 21 -5.04 4.25 -5.05
CA ARG A 21 -6.27 4.84 -5.60
C ARG A 21 -6.21 4.91 -7.12
N GLN A 22 -5.09 5.39 -7.65
CA GLN A 22 -4.88 5.47 -9.10
C GLN A 22 -4.84 4.09 -9.78
N ASN A 23 -4.25 3.08 -9.14
CA ASN A 23 -4.32 1.69 -9.59
C ASN A 23 -5.77 1.13 -9.59
N LEU A 24 -6.66 1.69 -8.76
CA LEU A 24 -8.09 1.36 -8.70
C LEU A 24 -8.97 2.23 -9.61
N ASP A 25 -8.35 2.93 -10.58
CA ASP A 25 -9.02 3.86 -11.51
C ASP A 25 -9.69 5.07 -10.81
N LEU A 26 -9.12 5.54 -9.70
CA LEU A 26 -9.54 6.75 -9.00
C LEU A 26 -8.53 7.89 -9.17
N GLU A 27 -8.96 9.12 -8.89
CA GLU A 27 -8.03 10.24 -8.73
C GLU A 27 -7.17 10.05 -7.48
N ALA A 28 -5.94 10.58 -7.48
CA ALA A 28 -5.00 10.36 -6.36
C ALA A 28 -5.51 10.88 -5.01
N ASN A 29 -6.42 11.85 -5.02
CA ASN A 29 -7.04 12.47 -3.85
C ASN A 29 -8.46 11.98 -3.57
N ASP A 30 -8.98 11.02 -4.34
CA ASP A 30 -10.30 10.42 -4.12
C ASP A 30 -10.18 9.34 -3.01
N ASP A 31 -10.72 9.66 -1.84
CA ASP A 31 -10.70 8.81 -0.65
C ASP A 31 -11.89 7.85 -0.53
N SER A 32 -12.75 7.78 -1.56
CA SER A 32 -13.99 6.98 -1.55
C SER A 32 -13.77 5.47 -1.29
N LYS A 33 -12.56 4.96 -1.54
CA LYS A 33 -12.17 3.56 -1.32
C LYS A 33 -11.11 3.34 -0.25
N ASP A 34 -10.80 4.34 0.57
CA ASP A 34 -9.74 4.20 1.59
C ASP A 34 -10.01 3.09 2.60
N MET A 35 -11.29 2.85 2.96
CA MET A 35 -11.66 1.72 3.83
C MET A 35 -11.41 0.37 3.16
N GLU A 36 -11.63 0.25 1.85
CA GLU A 36 -11.32 -0.97 1.09
C GLU A 36 -9.80 -1.19 1.04
N ILE A 37 -9.03 -0.11 0.79
CA ILE A 37 -7.57 -0.15 0.76
C ILE A 37 -7.01 -0.56 2.14
N ALA A 38 -7.60 -0.08 3.24
CA ALA A 38 -7.20 -0.45 4.58
C ALA A 38 -7.41 -1.95 4.91
N GLN A 39 -8.30 -2.63 4.17
CA GLN A 39 -8.54 -4.07 4.32
C GLN A 39 -7.64 -4.92 3.41
N MET A 40 -6.92 -4.31 2.46
CA MET A 40 -5.98 -5.02 1.60
C MET A 40 -4.77 -5.52 2.40
N SER A 41 -4.22 -6.66 1.97
CA SER A 41 -2.95 -7.12 2.52
C SER A 41 -1.82 -6.15 2.17
N ARG A 42 -0.80 -6.02 3.03
CA ARG A 42 0.38 -5.17 2.74
C ARG A 42 1.07 -5.56 1.42
N ASN A 43 1.06 -6.84 1.07
CA ASN A 43 1.59 -7.32 -0.21
C ASN A 43 0.77 -6.81 -1.39
N GLU A 44 -0.56 -6.87 -1.29
CA GLU A 44 -1.46 -6.34 -2.32
C GLU A 44 -1.27 -4.83 -2.48
N VAL A 45 -1.25 -4.07 -1.38
CA VAL A 45 -0.99 -2.61 -1.42
C VAL A 45 0.33 -2.31 -2.12
N PHE A 46 1.40 -3.04 -1.76
CA PHE A 46 2.70 -2.88 -2.37
C PHE A 46 2.70 -3.23 -3.87
N ASP A 47 2.04 -4.33 -4.25
CA ASP A 47 1.96 -4.77 -5.65
C ASP A 47 1.21 -3.73 -6.49
N ARG A 48 0.11 -3.15 -5.98
CA ARG A 48 -0.62 -2.05 -6.64
C ARG A 48 0.22 -0.79 -6.82
N VAL A 49 1.02 -0.42 -5.81
CA VAL A 49 1.97 0.71 -5.92
C VAL A 49 2.97 0.45 -7.04
N LEU A 50 3.54 -0.75 -7.11
CA LEU A 50 4.50 -1.12 -8.14
C LEU A 50 3.88 -1.10 -9.54
N GLU A 51 2.71 -1.70 -9.70
CA GLU A 51 1.99 -1.73 -10.97
C GLU A 51 1.69 -0.32 -11.48
N TRP A 52 1.20 0.57 -10.61
CA TRP A 52 0.98 1.96 -10.98
C TRP A 52 2.25 2.66 -11.47
N ASN A 53 3.40 2.33 -10.88
CA ASN A 53 4.71 2.88 -11.27
C ASN A 53 5.41 2.09 -12.40
N GLY A 54 4.72 1.17 -13.08
CA GLY A 54 5.23 0.45 -14.25
C GLY A 54 5.98 -0.86 -13.95
N PHE A 55 6.02 -1.30 -12.69
CA PHE A 55 6.70 -2.53 -12.25
C PHE A 55 5.74 -3.73 -12.17
N ILE A 56 5.00 -3.97 -13.25
CA ILE A 56 3.95 -4.99 -13.30
C ILE A 56 4.54 -6.40 -13.11
N GLY A 57 4.04 -7.12 -12.09
CA GLY A 57 4.49 -8.49 -11.77
C GLY A 57 5.83 -8.57 -11.02
N TYR A 58 6.42 -7.45 -10.61
CA TYR A 58 7.71 -7.41 -9.90
C TYR A 58 7.60 -7.43 -8.37
N GLY A 59 6.39 -7.62 -7.82
CA GLY A 59 6.10 -7.61 -6.38
C GLY A 59 7.08 -8.38 -5.51
N SER A 60 7.23 -9.68 -5.78
CA SER A 60 8.17 -10.55 -5.05
C SER A 60 9.62 -10.13 -5.29
N THR A 61 9.99 -9.88 -6.55
CA THR A 61 11.34 -9.49 -6.94
C THR A 61 11.85 -8.25 -6.20
N VAL A 62 11.03 -7.19 -6.11
CA VAL A 62 11.42 -5.96 -5.42
C VAL A 62 11.50 -6.19 -3.90
N ARG A 63 10.58 -6.97 -3.32
CA ARG A 63 10.67 -7.34 -1.90
C ARG A 63 11.97 -8.09 -1.60
N ASP A 64 12.32 -9.07 -2.43
CA ASP A 64 13.57 -9.83 -2.30
C ASP A 64 14.81 -8.92 -2.43
N TRP A 65 14.78 -7.94 -3.34
CA TRP A 65 15.84 -6.94 -3.44
C TRP A 65 15.94 -6.07 -2.18
N VAL A 66 14.82 -5.62 -1.63
CA VAL A 66 14.81 -4.82 -0.40
C VAL A 66 15.36 -5.63 0.78
N GLU A 67 14.92 -6.88 0.93
CA GLU A 67 15.45 -7.78 1.97
C GLU A 67 16.95 -8.04 1.79
N GLY A 68 17.40 -8.28 0.55
CA GLY A 68 18.80 -8.57 0.23
C GLY A 68 19.74 -7.38 0.36
N VAL A 69 19.31 -6.18 -0.05
CA VAL A 69 20.13 -4.96 -0.04
C VAL A 69 20.18 -4.32 1.35
N TYR A 70 19.03 -4.22 2.02
CA TYR A 70 18.94 -3.53 3.31
C TYR A 70 19.00 -4.47 4.52
N GLY A 71 19.01 -5.79 4.30
CA GLY A 71 19.07 -6.79 5.37
C GLY A 71 17.81 -6.80 6.25
N VAL A 72 16.70 -6.22 5.79
CA VAL A 72 15.42 -6.22 6.50
C VAL A 72 14.65 -7.50 6.21
N LYS A 73 13.75 -7.90 7.12
CA LYS A 73 12.78 -8.98 6.87
C LYS A 73 11.39 -8.39 6.82
N LEU A 74 10.85 -8.19 5.62
CA LEU A 74 9.53 -7.62 5.39
C LEU A 74 8.43 -8.55 5.92
N SER A 75 8.65 -9.87 5.84
CA SER A 75 7.79 -10.90 6.44
C SER A 75 7.62 -10.80 7.97
N LYS A 76 8.52 -10.09 8.67
CA LYS A 76 8.50 -9.94 10.14
C LYS A 76 7.91 -8.63 10.63
N ILE A 77 7.56 -7.71 9.73
CA ILE A 77 6.90 -6.46 10.12
C ILE A 77 5.46 -6.83 10.48
N ARG A 78 5.22 -6.94 11.80
CA ARG A 78 4.00 -7.51 12.38
C ARG A 78 2.75 -6.70 12.03
N MET A 79 1.66 -7.47 11.92
CA MET A 79 0.25 -7.12 11.73
C MET A 79 -0.17 -5.86 12.48
#